data_AF-A0A7T6VQD5-F1
#
_entry.id   AF-A0A7T6VQD5-F1
#
_cell.length_a   1.000
_cell.length_b   1.000
_cell.length_c   1.000
_cell.angle_alpha   90.00
_cell.angle_beta   90.00
_cell.angle_gamma   90.00
#
_symmetry.space_group_name_H-M   'P 1'
#
loop_
_entity.id
_entity.type
_entity.pdbx_description
1 polymer ?
#
loop_
_entity_poly.entity_id
_entity_poly.type
_entity_poly.pdbx_seq_one_letter_code
_entity_poly.pdbx_strand_id
1 'polypeptide(L)'
;MDLHKKRKFSVFLQMLTTILLFYILYKFAKKEISLIYLIIGVLIFLASMFYRFRILTKNFYVQRFRKTKVLEFLSKTLPIFAFFAILYIPDIYGINAIIGAIMFNSSLIIDERYTKYYTQEEYDEYMKNKKKKNNKKKTKSKNESGK
;
A
#
# COMPACT_ATOMS: atom_id res chain seq x y z
N MET A 1 6.01 18.44 10.64
CA MET A 1 6.12 16.97 10.52
C MET A 1 6.53 16.64 9.09
N ASP A 2 7.69 16.01 8.93
CA ASP A 2 8.27 15.55 7.66
C ASP A 2 7.23 14.79 6.79
N LEU A 3 7.19 15.11 5.49
CA LEU A 3 6.25 14.52 4.53
C LEU A 3 6.35 13.00 4.51
N HIS A 4 7.56 12.43 4.61
CA HIS A 4 7.77 10.98 4.66
C HIS A 4 7.18 10.37 5.93
N LYS A 5 7.26 11.08 7.06
CA LYS A 5 6.60 10.65 8.31
C LYS A 5 5.08 10.68 8.16
N LYS A 6 4.50 11.71 7.51
CA LYS A 6 3.05 11.75 7.21
C LYS A 6 2.60 10.59 6.32
N ARG A 7 3.39 10.21 5.30
CA ARG A 7 3.10 9.03 4.47
C ARG A 7 3.13 7.73 5.29
N LYS A 8 4.18 7.50 6.09
CA LYS A 8 4.27 6.30 6.93
C LYS A 8 3.11 6.22 7.92
N PHE A 9 2.74 7.37 8.51
CA PHE A 9 1.61 7.47 9.41
C PHE A 9 0.27 7.18 8.71
N SER A 10 0.04 7.70 7.50
CA SER A 10 -1.20 7.41 6.78
C SER A 10 -1.33 5.94 6.36
N VAL A 11 -0.22 5.30 6.03
CA VAL A 11 -0.14 3.85 5.80
C VAL A 11 -0.47 3.06 7.08
N PHE A 12 0.11 3.45 8.21
CA PHE A 12 -0.19 2.86 9.51
C PHE A 12 -1.68 3.02 9.89
N LEU A 13 -2.24 4.21 9.69
CA LEU A 13 -3.65 4.48 9.95
C LEU A 13 -4.55 3.60 9.09
N GLN A 14 -4.23 3.42 7.80
CA GLN A 14 -4.99 2.53 6.92
C GLN A 14 -4.89 1.05 7.35
N MET A 15 -3.73 0.60 7.83
CA MET A 15 -3.59 -0.77 8.36
C MET A 15 -4.45 -0.97 9.62
N LEU A 16 -4.47 0.02 10.51
CA LEU A 16 -5.29 -0.01 11.73
C LEU A 16 -6.78 -0.01 11.42
N THR A 17 -7.25 0.84 10.50
CA THR A 17 -8.65 0.86 10.08
C THR A 17 -9.06 -0.43 9.38
N THR A 18 -8.15 -1.09 8.67
CA THR A 18 -8.39 -2.42 8.11
C THR A 18 -8.63 -3.45 9.20
N ILE A 19 -7.80 -3.50 10.25
CA ILE A 19 -8.01 -4.43 11.39
C ILE A 19 -9.37 -4.19 12.04
N LEU A 20 -9.72 -2.92 12.28
CA LEU A 20 -11.03 -2.56 12.85
C LEU A 20 -12.19 -2.98 11.93
N LEU A 21 -12.08 -2.76 10.62
CA LEU A 21 -13.11 -3.16 9.65
C LEU A 21 -13.32 -4.67 9.65
N PHE A 22 -12.25 -5.46 9.68
CA PHE A 22 -12.33 -6.92 9.73
C PHE A 22 -12.95 -7.42 11.05
N TYR A 23 -12.67 -6.76 12.17
CA TYR A 23 -13.32 -7.05 13.45
C TYR A 23 -14.81 -6.73 13.43
N ILE A 24 -15.20 -5.59 12.85
CA ILE A 24 -16.61 -5.22 12.64
C ILE A 24 -17.31 -6.23 11.74
N LEU A 25 -16.70 -6.61 10.61
CA LEU A 25 -17.24 -7.64 9.71
C LEU A 25 -17.45 -8.97 10.44
N TYR A 26 -16.51 -9.38 11.29
CA TYR A 26 -16.63 -10.57 12.11
C TYR A 26 -17.80 -10.49 13.09
N LYS A 27 -17.90 -9.39 13.87
CA LYS A 27 -19.00 -9.18 14.82
C LYS A 27 -20.36 -9.11 14.12
N PHE A 28 -20.40 -8.52 12.92
CA PHE A 28 -21.61 -8.47 12.10
C PHE A 28 -22.00 -9.86 11.56
N ALA A 29 -21.04 -10.67 11.10
CA ALA A 29 -21.29 -12.03 10.67
C ALA A 29 -21.82 -12.93 11.80
N LYS A 30 -21.37 -12.69 13.03
CA LYS A 30 -21.89 -13.30 14.26
C LYS A 30 -23.27 -12.77 14.70
N LYS A 31 -23.82 -11.77 13.99
CA LYS A 31 -25.05 -11.05 14.32
C LYS A 31 -25.01 -10.35 15.69
N GLU A 32 -23.81 -10.05 16.20
CA GLU A 32 -23.63 -9.37 17.50
C GLU A 32 -23.77 -7.85 17.40
N ILE A 33 -23.64 -7.29 16.18
CA ILE A 33 -23.78 -5.85 15.92
C ILE A 33 -24.70 -5.59 14.73
N SER A 34 -25.30 -4.40 14.70
CA SER A 34 -26.19 -3.98 13.63
C SER A 34 -25.43 -3.53 12.36
N LEU A 35 -26.15 -3.49 11.24
CA LEU A 35 -25.64 -3.02 9.94
C LEU A 35 -25.06 -1.60 10.00
N ILE A 36 -25.55 -0.75 10.90
CA ILE A 36 -25.08 0.63 11.07
C ILE A 36 -23.59 0.67 11.42
N TYR A 37 -23.12 -0.21 12.30
CA TYR A 37 -21.70 -0.29 12.66
C TYR A 37 -20.83 -0.73 11.50
N LEU A 38 -21.33 -1.62 10.63
CA LEU A 38 -20.63 -2.00 9.40
C LEU A 38 -20.50 -0.81 8.45
N ILE A 39 -21.58 -0.04 8.25
CA ILE A 39 -21.56 1.17 7.42
C ILE A 39 -20.53 2.18 7.97
N ILE A 40 -20.54 2.43 9.29
CA ILE A 40 -19.57 3.32 9.94
C ILE A 40 -18.13 2.80 9.73
N GLY A 41 -17.89 1.51 9.92
CA GLY A 41 -16.58 0.90 9.69
C GLY A 41 -16.07 1.09 8.26
N VAL A 42 -16.94 0.88 7.27
CA VAL A 42 -16.62 1.11 5.85
C VAL A 42 -16.32 2.59 5.59
N LEU A 43 -17.10 3.52 6.13
CA LEU A 43 -16.85 4.95 5.98
C LEU A 43 -15.51 5.38 6.59
N ILE A 44 -15.15 4.87 7.78
CA ILE A 44 -13.85 5.12 8.41
C ILE A 44 -12.72 4.58 7.54
N PHE A 45 -12.88 3.38 6.98
CA PHE A 45 -11.90 2.80 6.07
C PHE A 45 -11.73 3.66 4.81
N LEU A 46 -12.82 4.06 4.15
CA LEU A 46 -12.79 4.94 2.98
C LEU A 46 -12.14 6.30 3.29
N ALA A 47 -12.46 6.89 4.44
CA ALA A 47 -11.85 8.15 4.89
C ALA A 47 -10.33 8.01 5.06
N SER A 48 -9.86 6.88 5.63
CA SER A 48 -8.42 6.61 5.77
C SER A 48 -7.72 6.44 4.42
N MET A 49 -8.36 5.76 3.46
CA MET A 49 -7.85 5.64 2.08
C MET A 49 -7.78 6.99 1.39
N PHE A 50 -8.83 7.81 1.51
CA PHE A 50 -8.87 9.13 0.91
C PHE A 50 -7.80 10.06 1.51
N TYR A 51 -7.60 10.01 2.82
CA TYR A 51 -6.53 10.74 3.50
C TYR A 51 -5.14 10.36 2.95
N ARG A 52 -4.85 9.06 2.82
CA ARG A 52 -3.60 8.59 2.21
C ARG A 52 -3.48 9.04 0.76
N PHE A 53 -4.53 8.89 -0.04
CA PHE A 53 -4.56 9.31 -1.44
C PHE A 53 -4.24 10.81 -1.60
N ARG A 54 -4.84 11.66 -0.77
CA ARG A 54 -4.59 13.10 -0.77
C ARG A 54 -3.16 13.45 -0.40
N ILE A 55 -2.54 12.73 0.55
CA ILE A 55 -1.13 12.93 0.89
C ILE A 55 -0.24 12.56 -0.30
N LEU A 56 -0.48 11.39 -0.90
CA LEU A 56 0.36 10.89 -1.99
C LEU A 56 0.29 11.78 -3.22
N THR A 57 -0.92 12.12 -3.68
CA THR A 57 -1.11 12.90 -4.91
C THR A 57 -0.63 14.34 -4.82
N LYS A 58 -0.71 14.97 -3.64
CA LYS A 58 -0.32 16.38 -3.48
C LYS A 58 1.16 16.59 -3.17
N ASN A 59 1.85 15.57 -2.64
CA ASN A 59 3.18 15.77 -2.06
C ASN A 59 4.26 14.85 -2.63
N PHE A 60 3.90 13.83 -3.43
CA PHE A 60 4.85 12.81 -3.87
C PHE A 60 4.72 12.46 -5.35
N TYR A 61 5.86 12.35 -6.02
CA TYR A 61 6.00 11.61 -7.27
C TYR A 61 6.12 10.13 -6.95
N VAL A 62 5.22 9.35 -7.52
CA VAL A 62 5.10 7.92 -7.26
C VAL A 62 5.74 7.14 -8.40
N GLN A 63 6.86 6.46 -8.12
CA GLN A 63 7.51 5.56 -9.07
C GLN A 63 7.27 4.12 -8.65
N ARG A 64 6.46 3.39 -9.44
CA ARG A 64 6.19 1.97 -9.22
C ARG A 64 7.25 1.11 -9.89
N PHE A 65 7.80 0.15 -9.14
CA PHE A 65 8.71 -0.85 -9.68
C PHE A 65 7.93 -2.03 -10.25
N ARG A 66 8.48 -2.67 -11.27
CA ARG A 66 7.90 -3.87 -11.86
C ARG A 66 7.99 -5.00 -10.85
N LYS A 67 6.83 -5.53 -10.45
CA LYS A 67 6.73 -6.74 -9.62
C LYS A 67 6.96 -7.98 -10.49
N THR A 68 7.32 -9.10 -9.85
CA THR A 68 7.21 -10.41 -10.50
C THR A 68 5.73 -10.73 -10.75
N LYS A 69 5.43 -11.57 -11.75
CA LYS A 69 4.04 -12.00 -12.04
C LYS A 69 3.36 -12.59 -10.80
N VAL A 70 4.10 -13.35 -9.99
CA VAL A 70 3.62 -13.96 -8.74
C VAL A 70 3.23 -12.90 -7.71
N LEU A 71 4.09 -11.89 -7.48
CA LEU A 71 3.79 -10.83 -6.52
C LEU A 71 2.65 -9.91 -6.98
N GLU A 72 2.55 -9.67 -8.28
CA GLU A 72 1.42 -8.93 -8.84
C GLU A 72 0.11 -9.69 -8.59
N PHE A 73 0.09 -10.98 -8.90
CA PHE A 73 -1.04 -11.87 -8.64
C PHE A 73 -1.42 -11.86 -7.15
N LEU A 74 -0.46 -12.13 -6.25
CA LEU A 74 -0.68 -12.11 -4.80
C LEU A 74 -1.22 -10.76 -4.30
N SER A 75 -0.65 -9.64 -4.74
CA SER A 75 -1.13 -8.32 -4.30
C SER A 75 -2.59 -8.05 -4.70
N LYS A 76 -3.06 -8.62 -5.82
CA LYS A 76 -4.44 -8.47 -6.29
C LYS A 76 -5.40 -9.46 -5.64
N THR A 77 -4.95 -10.67 -5.34
CA THR A 77 -5.82 -11.75 -4.81
C THR A 77 -5.89 -11.80 -3.29
N LEU A 78 -4.84 -11.37 -2.58
CA LEU A 78 -4.83 -11.35 -1.11
C LEU A 78 -6.02 -10.59 -0.48
N PRO A 79 -6.44 -9.41 -0.98
CA PRO A 79 -7.64 -8.74 -0.47
C PRO A 79 -8.91 -9.59 -0.65
N ILE A 80 -9.02 -10.33 -1.76
CA ILE A 80 -10.18 -11.21 -2.02
C ILE A 80 -10.15 -12.40 -1.05
N PHE A 81 -9.00 -13.05 -0.91
CA PHE A 81 -8.82 -14.15 0.05
C PHE A 81 -9.04 -13.71 1.49
N ALA A 82 -8.74 -12.46 1.84
CA ALA A 82 -9.03 -11.93 3.15
C ALA A 82 -10.54 -11.95 3.47
N PHE A 83 -11.40 -11.59 2.51
CA PHE A 83 -12.86 -11.68 2.69
C PHE A 83 -13.33 -13.14 2.76
N PHE A 84 -12.74 -14.03 1.97
CA PHE A 84 -13.04 -15.46 2.07
C PHE A 84 -12.60 -16.06 3.41
N ALA A 85 -11.51 -15.58 4.00
CA ALA A 85 -11.04 -16.03 5.30
C ALA A 85 -12.09 -15.82 6.40
N ILE A 86 -12.85 -14.70 6.34
CA ILE A 86 -13.96 -14.45 7.27
C ILE A 86 -15.09 -15.46 7.09
N LEU A 87 -15.41 -15.83 5.85
CA LEU A 87 -16.61 -16.62 5.52
C LEU A 87 -16.40 -18.14 5.64
N TYR A 88 -15.19 -18.63 5.37
CA TYR A 88 -14.94 -20.07 5.16
C TYR A 88 -14.01 -20.71 6.17
N ILE A 89 -13.22 -19.95 6.93
CA ILE A 89 -12.38 -20.54 7.97
C ILE A 89 -13.29 -20.86 9.18
N PRO A 90 -13.18 -22.04 9.82
CA PRO A 90 -13.89 -22.34 11.04
C PRO A 90 -13.53 -21.33 12.13
N ASP A 91 -14.53 -20.72 12.74
CA ASP A 91 -14.30 -19.62 13.68
C ASP A 91 -13.94 -20.11 15.07
N ILE A 92 -12.67 -19.95 15.41
CA ILE A 92 -12.12 -20.16 16.75
C ILE A 92 -11.65 -18.79 17.23
N TYR A 93 -12.33 -18.22 18.23
CA TYR A 93 -11.99 -16.96 18.90
C TYR A 93 -11.73 -15.73 17.99
N GLY A 94 -12.35 -15.65 16.80
CA GLY A 94 -12.15 -14.52 15.90
C GLY A 94 -10.78 -14.49 15.21
N ILE A 95 -10.02 -15.59 15.24
CA ILE A 95 -8.73 -15.74 14.55
C ILE A 95 -8.87 -15.46 13.05
N ASN A 96 -10.02 -15.77 12.47
CA ASN A 96 -10.31 -15.55 11.04
C ASN A 96 -10.28 -14.06 10.67
N ALA A 97 -10.77 -13.20 11.56
CA ALA A 97 -10.73 -11.75 11.38
C ALA A 97 -9.28 -11.24 11.38
N ILE A 98 -8.44 -11.80 12.25
CA ILE A 98 -7.01 -11.47 12.33
C ILE A 98 -6.29 -11.94 11.06
N ILE A 99 -6.52 -13.18 10.62
CA ILE A 99 -5.95 -13.72 9.38
C ILE A 99 -6.37 -12.88 8.17
N GLY A 100 -7.66 -12.55 8.07
CA GLY A 100 -8.19 -11.69 7.01
C GLY A 100 -7.52 -10.31 7.02
N ALA A 101 -7.41 -9.67 8.17
CA ALA A 101 -6.75 -8.37 8.29
C ALA A 101 -5.26 -8.44 7.88
N ILE A 102 -4.55 -9.51 8.26
CA ILE A 102 -3.15 -9.74 7.87
C ILE A 102 -3.04 -9.94 6.35
N MET A 103 -3.91 -10.75 5.74
CA MET A 103 -3.93 -10.98 4.30
C MET A 103 -4.17 -9.68 3.53
N PHE A 104 -5.17 -8.90 3.94
CA PHE A 104 -5.49 -7.61 3.32
C PHE A 104 -4.32 -6.63 3.44
N ASN A 105 -3.76 -6.47 4.64
CA ASN A 105 -2.62 -5.59 4.89
C ASN A 105 -1.34 -6.04 4.17
N SER A 106 -1.15 -7.35 3.96
CA SER A 106 0.00 -7.87 3.21
C SER A 106 0.03 -7.36 1.76
N SER A 107 -1.14 -7.23 1.11
CA SER A 107 -1.24 -6.60 -0.21
C SER A 107 -0.71 -5.16 -0.18
N LEU A 108 -1.15 -4.39 0.81
CA LEU A 108 -0.75 -2.99 0.99
C LEU A 108 0.75 -2.85 1.27
N ILE A 109 1.34 -3.77 2.06
CA ILE A 109 2.77 -3.81 2.35
C ILE A 109 3.58 -4.14 1.08
N ILE A 110 3.12 -5.10 0.27
CA ILE A 110 3.74 -5.42 -1.01
C ILE A 110 3.72 -4.17 -1.92
N ASP A 111 2.60 -3.48 -2.01
CA ASP A 111 2.49 -2.26 -2.80
C ASP A 111 3.46 -1.16 -2.35
N GLU A 112 3.55 -0.91 -1.04
CA GLU A 112 4.48 0.07 -0.46
C GLU A 112 5.94 -0.31 -0.70
N ARG A 113 6.30 -1.59 -0.58
CA ARG A 113 7.69 -2.05 -0.79
C ARG A 113 8.13 -1.88 -2.25
N TYR A 114 7.20 -2.03 -3.20
CA TYR A 114 7.48 -1.90 -4.64
C TYR A 114 7.16 -0.50 -5.20
N THR A 115 7.00 0.49 -4.32
CA THR A 115 6.73 1.88 -4.73
C THR A 115 7.73 2.81 -4.05
N LYS A 116 8.43 3.63 -4.85
CA LYS A 116 9.19 4.76 -4.32
C LYS A 116 8.37 6.04 -4.40
N TYR A 117 8.53 6.84 -3.36
CA TYR A 117 7.87 8.11 -3.18
C TYR A 117 8.97 9.16 -3.08
N TYR A 118 8.96 10.11 -4.01
CA TYR A 118 9.89 11.22 -4.05
C TYR A 118 9.13 12.51 -3.77
N THR A 119 9.62 13.37 -2.89
CA THR A 119 9.18 14.77 -2.88
C THR A 119 9.60 15.45 -4.19
N GLN A 120 9.07 16.64 -4.47
CA GLN A 120 9.48 17.41 -5.66
C GLN A 120 11.00 17.61 -5.69
N GLU A 121 11.59 18.03 -4.58
CA GLU A 121 13.03 18.29 -4.45
C GLU A 121 13.86 17.01 -4.68
N GLU A 122 13.47 15.89 -4.05
CA GLU A 122 14.13 14.60 -4.22
C GLU A 122 14.05 14.09 -5.66
N TYR A 123 12.91 14.33 -6.33
CA TYR A 123 12.70 13.94 -7.71
C TYR A 123 13.59 14.76 -8.67
N ASP A 124 13.68 16.06 -8.46
CA ASP A 124 14.50 16.95 -9.28
C ASP A 124 15.99 16.63 -9.13
N GLU A 125 16.44 16.33 -7.90
CA GLU A 125 17.81 15.87 -7.65
C GLU A 125 18.10 14.52 -8.32
N TYR A 126 17.17 13.55 -8.18
CA TYR A 126 17.27 12.26 -8.83
C TYR A 126 17.40 12.39 -10.35
N MET A 127 16.59 13.25 -10.98
CA MET A 127 16.62 13.49 -12.42
C MET A 127 17.91 14.17 -12.88
N LYS A 128 18.44 15.15 -12.12
CA LYS A 128 19.75 15.77 -12.39
C LYS A 128 20.88 14.74 -12.35
N ASN A 129 20.91 13.89 -11.33
CA ASN A 129 21.93 12.85 -11.18
C ASN A 129 21.86 11.78 -12.28
N LYS A 130 20.65 11.42 -12.71
CA LYS A 130 20.43 10.49 -13.83
C LYS A 130 20.97 11.06 -15.15
N LYS A 131 20.72 12.33 -15.45
CA LYS A 131 21.27 13.03 -16.64
C LYS A 131 22.80 13.05 -16.63
N LYS A 132 23.41 13.41 -15.50
CA LYS A 132 24.88 13.41 -15.33
C LYS A 132 25.50 12.03 -15.59
N LYS A 133 24.90 10.95 -15.06
CA LYS A 133 25.37 9.56 -15.28
C LYS A 133 25.28 9.14 -16.75
N ASN A 134 24.20 9.50 -17.45
CA ASN A 134 24.05 9.17 -18.86
C ASN A 134 25.05 9.92 -19.75
N ASN A 135 25.31 11.19 -19.46
CA ASN A 135 26.33 11.96 -20.19
C ASN A 135 27.71 11.33 -20.01
N LYS A 136 28.12 10.98 -18.78
CA LYS A 136 29.40 10.29 -18.53
C LYS A 136 29.53 8.96 -19.28
N LYS A 137 28.46 8.16 -19.38
CA LYS A 137 28.46 6.92 -20.16
C LYS A 137 28.65 7.17 -21.66
N LYS A 138 27.99 8.19 -22.22
CA LYS A 138 28.15 8.56 -23.64
C LYS A 138 29.56 9.06 -23.97
N THR A 139 30.19 9.85 -23.08
CA THR A 139 31.57 10.29 -23.29
C THR A 139 32.55 9.12 -23.25
N LYS A 140 32.32 8.14 -22.37
CA LYS A 140 33.17 6.95 -22.27
C LYS A 140 33.06 6.05 -23.52
N SER A 141 31.85 5.83 -24.04
CA SER A 141 31.68 5.02 -25.26
C SER A 141 32.25 5.68 -26.51
N LYS A 142 32.24 7.03 -26.61
CA LYS A 142 32.89 7.76 -27.70
C LYS A 142 34.43 7.63 -27.67
N ASN A 143 35.03 7.62 -26.49
CA ASN A 143 36.49 7.46 -26.36
C ASN A 143 36.97 6.02 -26.61
N GLU A 144 36.10 5.02 -26.45
CA GLU A 144 36.41 3.60 -26.71
C GLU A 144 36.15 3.18 -28.17
N SER A 145 35.35 3.95 -28.94
CA SER A 145 35.02 3.66 -30.35
C SER A 145 35.85 4.46 -31.36
N GLY A 146 36.71 5.37 -30.89
CA GLY A 146 37.66 6.15 -31.71
C GLY A 146 39.10 5.62 -31.64
N LYS A 147 39.30 4.42 -31.10
CA LYS A 147 40.56 3.65 -31.15
C LYS A 147 40.33 2.44 -32.05
#